data_AF-A0A7C2RYJ6-F1
#
_entry.id   AF-A0A7C2RYJ6-F1
#
_cell.length_a   1.000
_cell.length_b   1.000
_cell.length_c   1.000
_cell.angle_alpha   90.00
_cell.angle_beta   90.00
_cell.angle_gamma   90.00
#
_symmetry.space_group_name_H-M   'P 1'
#
loop_
_entity.id
_entity.type
_entity.pdbx_description
1 polymer ?
#
loop_
_entity_poly.entity_id
_entity_poly.type
_entity_poly.pdbx_seq_one_letter_code
_entity_poly.pdbx_strand_id
1 'polypeptide(L)' 'MYTATAGIVLPTTIIGSLPRPIWYTENLGRRNFREAMVDRNYREQYLDAVSAYLRDQETAGLDIVTDG' A
#
# COMPACT_ATOMS: atom_id res chain seq x y z
N MET A 1 -15.37 -14.69 25.54
CA MET A 1 -15.74 -13.65 24.55
C MET A 1 -15.65 -12.30 25.25
N TYR A 2 -15.01 -11.29 24.66
CA TYR A 2 -14.83 -9.99 25.30
C TYR A 2 -16.18 -9.26 25.45
N THR A 3 -16.53 -8.86 26.67
CA THR A 3 -17.84 -8.22 26.96
C THR A 3 -17.88 -6.77 26.50
N ALA A 4 -16.77 -6.04 26.60
CA ALA A 4 -16.70 -4.61 26.30
C ALA A 4 -16.93 -4.27 24.82
N THR A 5 -16.61 -5.20 23.92
CA THR A 5 -16.72 -5.01 22.46
C THR A 5 -17.79 -5.91 21.83
N ALA A 6 -18.69 -6.47 22.64
CA ALA A 6 -19.73 -7.37 22.15
C ALA A 6 -20.64 -6.63 21.15
N GLY A 7 -20.74 -7.16 19.92
CA GLY A 7 -21.54 -6.57 18.84
C GLY A 7 -20.90 -5.35 18.15
N ILE A 8 -19.67 -4.96 18.51
CA ILE A 8 -18.95 -3.87 17.85
C ILE A 8 -18.08 -4.43 16.72
N VAL A 9 -18.19 -3.86 15.52
CA VAL A 9 -17.25 -4.12 14.42
C VAL A 9 -15.97 -3.33 14.67
N LEU A 10 -14.84 -4.03 14.69
CA LEU A 10 -13.51 -3.45 14.92
C LEU A 10 -12.67 -3.62 13.64
N PRO A 11 -12.80 -2.72 12.65
CA PRO A 11 -12.09 -2.87 11.38
C PRO A 11 -10.59 -2.71 11.59
N THR A 12 -9.83 -3.54 10.89
CA THR A 12 -8.38 -3.59 10.89
C THR A 12 -7.80 -2.78 9.73
N THR A 13 -6.70 -2.09 10.00
CA THR A 13 -5.97 -1.30 9.02
C THR A 13 -4.53 -1.07 9.48
N ILE A 14 -3.73 -0.48 8.61
CA ILE A 14 -2.38 0.02 8.90
C ILE A 14 -2.33 1.54 8.66
N ILE A 15 -1.31 2.21 9.17
CA ILE A 15 -1.17 3.68 9.03
C ILE A 15 -0.91 4.11 7.58
N GLY A 16 -0.28 3.26 6.77
CA GLY A 16 0.05 3.57 5.38
C GLY A 16 1.32 2.88 4.93
N SER A 17 2.47 3.47 5.30
CA SER A 17 3.79 3.14 4.76
C SER A 17 4.18 1.67 4.87
N LEU A 18 4.56 1.10 3.73
CA LEU A 18 5.12 -0.25 3.61
C LEU A 18 6.56 -0.20 3.06
N PRO A 19 7.42 -1.15 3.44
CA PRO A 19 8.82 -1.16 2.99
C PRO A 19 8.90 -1.45 1.50
N ARG A 20 9.40 -0.52 0.66
CA ARG A 20 9.45 -0.71 -0.81
C ARG A 20 10.05 -2.07 -1.22
N PRO A 21 9.47 -2.75 -2.23
CA PRO A 21 9.99 -4.05 -2.67
C PRO A 21 11.42 -3.92 -3.17
N ILE A 22 12.25 -4.96 -3.00
CA ILE A 22 13.67 -4.91 -3.37
C ILE A 22 13.92 -4.65 -4.86
N TRP A 23 12.96 -4.99 -5.72
CA TRP A 23 12.99 -4.74 -7.16
C TRP A 23 12.52 -3.33 -7.56
N TYR A 24 11.94 -2.55 -6.63
CA TYR A 24 11.60 -1.15 -6.85
C TYR A 24 12.84 -0.28 -6.64
N THR A 25 13.59 -0.07 -7.71
CA THR A 25 14.84 0.70 -7.72
C THR A 25 14.66 2.18 -8.08
N GLU A 26 13.54 2.56 -8.69
CA GLU A 26 13.26 3.94 -9.08
C GLU A 26 12.99 4.85 -7.86
N ASN A 27 13.18 6.16 -8.05
CA ASN A 27 12.98 7.15 -7.00
C ASN A 27 12.31 8.41 -7.55
N LEU A 28 11.43 9.02 -6.77
CA LEU A 28 10.79 10.28 -7.10
C LEU A 28 11.82 11.41 -7.31
N GLY A 29 12.87 11.43 -6.47
CA GLY A 29 13.93 12.42 -6.53
C GLY A 29 13.39 13.84 -6.30
N ARG A 30 13.67 14.76 -7.23
CA ARG A 30 13.16 16.14 -7.21
C ARG A 30 11.88 16.34 -8.03
N ARG A 31 11.43 15.30 -8.74
CA ARG A 31 10.23 15.35 -9.58
C ARG A 31 8.99 15.41 -8.70
N ASN A 32 7.91 16.03 -9.17
CA ASN A 32 6.62 15.77 -8.55
C ASN A 32 6.08 14.40 -9.01
N PHE A 33 5.10 13.87 -8.28
CA PHE A 33 4.56 12.54 -8.56
C PHE A 33 4.02 12.40 -9.99
N ARG A 34 3.32 13.43 -10.49
CA ARG A 34 2.72 13.41 -11.84
C ARG A 34 3.80 13.36 -12.93
N GLU A 35 4.88 14.12 -12.76
CA GLU A 35 6.04 14.08 -13.65
C GLU A 35 6.72 12.71 -13.64
N ALA A 36 6.92 12.12 -12.47
CA ALA A 36 7.54 10.80 -12.36
C ALA A 36 6.68 9.71 -13.02
N MET A 37 5.35 9.81 -12.96
CA MET A 37 4.43 8.88 -13.62
C MET A 37 4.47 8.94 -15.16
N VAL A 38 5.09 9.95 -15.77
CA VAL A 38 5.35 9.98 -17.22
C VAL A 38 6.53 9.06 -17.58
N ASP A 39 7.47 8.87 -16.66
CA ASP A 39 8.58 7.94 -16.84
C ASP A 39 8.06 6.50 -16.79
N ARG A 40 8.45 5.71 -17.80
CA ARG A 40 7.96 4.34 -17.95
C ARG A 40 8.38 3.45 -16.79
N ASN A 41 9.65 3.49 -16.38
CA ASN A 41 10.18 2.59 -15.38
C ASN A 41 9.59 2.92 -14.00
N TYR A 42 9.53 4.21 -13.65
CA TYR A 42 8.93 4.64 -12.39
C TYR A 42 7.46 4.23 -12.32
N ARG A 43 6.69 4.48 -13.40
CA ARG A 43 5.27 4.14 -13.45
C ARG A 43 5.02 2.64 -13.35
N GLU A 44 5.77 1.82 -14.09
CA GLU A 44 5.63 0.35 -14.03
C GLU A 44 5.95 -0.16 -12.61
N GLN A 45 7.08 0.24 -12.03
CA GLN A 45 7.43 -0.18 -10.66
C GLN A 45 6.43 0.30 -9.60
N TYR A 46 5.93 1.53 -9.71
CA TYR A 46 4.92 2.06 -8.80
C TYR A 46 3.61 1.26 -8.85
N LEU A 47 3.08 1.02 -10.05
CA LEU A 47 1.82 0.31 -10.23
C LEU A 47 1.92 -1.15 -9.79
N ASP A 48 3.05 -1.81 -10.10
CA ASP A 48 3.31 -3.18 -9.66
C ASP A 48 3.41 -3.27 -8.13
N ALA A 49 4.05 -2.29 -7.48
CA ALA A 49 4.25 -2.29 -6.04
C ALA A 49 2.93 -2.06 -5.30
N VAL A 50 2.14 -1.08 -5.73
CA VAL A 50 0.81 -0.83 -5.18
C VAL A 50 -0.08 -2.07 -5.36
N SER A 51 -0.05 -2.70 -6.53
CA SER A 51 -0.86 -3.91 -6.79
C SER A 51 -0.46 -5.08 -5.89
N ALA A 52 0.84 -5.28 -5.67
CA ALA A 52 1.33 -6.30 -4.74
C ALA A 52 0.87 -6.03 -3.30
N TYR A 53 0.97 -4.79 -2.82
CA TYR A 53 0.57 -4.45 -1.45
C TYR A 53 -0.92 -4.49 -1.21
N LEU A 54 -1.74 -4.06 -2.16
CA LEU A 54 -3.18 -4.23 -2.04
C LEU A 54 -3.50 -5.73 -1.89
N ARG A 55 -2.86 -6.57 -2.70
CA ARG A 55 -3.10 -8.02 -2.63
C ARG A 55 -2.64 -8.65 -1.33
N ASP A 56 -1.48 -8.25 -0.82
CA ASP A 56 -0.94 -8.75 0.45
C ASP A 56 -1.84 -8.33 1.62
N GLN A 57 -2.33 -7.09 1.63
CA GLN A 57 -3.25 -6.59 2.65
C GLN A 57 -4.63 -7.28 2.61
N GLU A 58 -5.19 -7.47 1.41
CA GLU A 58 -6.41 -8.26 1.22
C GLU A 58 -6.24 -9.69 1.73
N THR A 59 -5.11 -10.32 1.40
CA THR A 59 -4.79 -11.70 1.80
C THR A 59 -4.56 -11.81 3.31
N ALA A 60 -3.97 -10.77 3.93
CA ALA A 60 -3.83 -10.66 5.37
C ALA A 60 -5.16 -10.39 6.11
N GLY A 61 -6.22 -10.02 5.37
CA GLY A 61 -7.55 -9.78 5.92
C GLY A 61 -7.73 -8.38 6.49
N LEU A 62 -7.00 -7.38 6.01
CA LEU A 62 -7.26 -5.98 6.38
C LEU A 62 -8.61 -5.51 5.82
N ASP A 63 -9.40 -4.85 6.65
CA ASP A 63 -10.70 -4.31 6.26
C ASP A 63 -10.57 -3.01 5.46
N ILE A 64 -9.54 -2.21 5.77
CA ILE A 64 -9.22 -0.97 5.07
C ILE A 64 -7.76 -1.02 4.66
N VAL A 65 -7.52 -1.02 3.35
CA VAL A 65 -6.19 -1.14 2.74
C VAL A 65 -5.60 0.21 2.33
N THR A 66 -4.27 0.28 2.22
CA THR A 66 -3.51 1.47 1.79
C THR A 66 -2.64 1.15 0.57
N ASP A 67 -2.10 2.16 -0.11
CA ASP A 67 -1.19 2.00 -1.25
C ASP A 67 0.26 1.68 -0.85
N GLY A 68 0.55 1.65 0.46
CA GLY A 68 1.88 1.41 1.02
C GLY A 68 2.66 2.71 1.19
#